data_AF-A0A0Q6G3Q0-F1
#
_entry.id   AF-A0A0Q6G3Q0-F1
#
_cell.length_a   1.000
_cell.length_b   1.000
_cell.length_c   1.000
_cell.angle_alpha   90.00
_cell.angle_beta   90.00
_cell.angle_gamma   90.00
#
_symmetry.space_group_name_H-M   'P 1'
#
loop_
_entity.id
_entity.type
_entity.pdbx_description
1 polymer ?
#
loop_
_entity_poly.entity_id
_entity_poly.type
_entity_poly.pdbx_seq_one_letter_code
_entity_poly.pdbx_strand_id
1 'polypeptide(L)'
;MDPKSTDEFPRWEFKESEAPYRLCAYAAGLILPLIIITSVGKLVPDFPARHAIGLIAWCLLAAGCIVVLRRMLSRMDFEKPVVIIDANSVTFLQPRAKMLLWSAISKIRFRESGQYRTVKTFVFELENGSEIEFQSNWMVGISARQLFEMLRVYHRKYGPPVPVVPGYDSSEWTGE
;
A
#
# COMPACT_ATOMS: atom_id res chain seq x y z
N MET A 1 -29.42 16.03 23.68
CA MET A 1 -29.12 17.05 22.66
C MET A 1 -27.61 17.18 22.67
N ASP A 2 -26.93 16.25 22.01
CA ASP A 2 -25.47 16.16 22.04
C ASP A 2 -24.87 17.30 21.22
N PRO A 3 -23.83 17.98 21.71
CA PRO A 3 -23.17 19.00 20.93
C PRO A 3 -22.48 18.31 19.76
N LYS A 4 -22.97 18.57 18.53
CA LYS A 4 -22.19 18.34 17.31
C LYS A 4 -20.93 19.20 17.43
N SER A 5 -19.83 18.62 17.89
CA SER A 5 -18.52 19.19 17.59
C SER A 5 -18.35 19.10 16.08
N THR A 6 -18.49 20.24 15.41
CA THR A 6 -17.92 20.45 14.09
C THR A 6 -16.40 20.40 14.24
N ASP A 7 -15.86 19.19 14.41
CA ASP A 7 -14.44 18.96 14.28
C ASP A 7 -14.08 19.18 12.82
N GLU A 8 -13.57 20.38 12.55
CA GLU A 8 -13.08 20.82 11.25
C GLU A 8 -12.01 19.85 10.68
N PHE A 9 -11.44 18.97 11.53
CA PHE A 9 -10.43 17.98 11.22
C PHE A 9 -10.82 16.61 11.82
N PRO A 10 -11.68 15.83 11.15
CA PRO A 10 -12.12 14.52 11.65
C PRO A 10 -10.97 13.50 11.62
N ARG A 11 -11.04 12.46 12.46
CA ARG A 11 -10.10 11.34 12.39
C ARG A 11 -10.31 10.54 11.10
N TRP A 12 -9.25 10.36 10.31
CA TRP A 12 -9.28 9.57 9.09
C TRP A 12 -8.59 8.24 9.28
N GLU A 13 -9.22 7.17 8.80
CA GLU A 13 -8.68 5.82 8.84
C GLU A 13 -8.66 5.23 7.44
N PHE A 14 -7.47 4.92 6.95
CA PHE A 14 -7.26 4.34 5.63
C PHE A 14 -6.92 2.86 5.75
N LYS A 15 -7.66 2.04 5.01
CA LYS A 15 -7.53 0.58 4.97
C LYS A 15 -6.68 0.13 3.79
N GLU A 16 -6.13 -1.07 3.89
CA GLU A 16 -5.37 -1.68 2.81
C GLU A 16 -6.29 -2.17 1.70
N SER A 17 -5.87 -2.01 0.44
CA SER A 17 -6.63 -2.50 -0.71
C SER A 17 -6.42 -4.00 -0.90
N GLU A 18 -7.52 -4.75 -0.92
CA GLU A 18 -7.53 -6.18 -1.20
C GLU A 18 -7.31 -6.49 -2.70
N ALA A 19 -7.63 -5.55 -3.59
CA ALA A 19 -7.58 -5.73 -5.04
C ALA A 19 -6.22 -6.21 -5.59
N PRO A 20 -5.06 -5.61 -5.24
CA PRO A 20 -3.76 -6.08 -5.71
C PRO A 20 -3.46 -7.52 -5.25
N TYR A 21 -3.82 -7.85 -4.00
CA TYR A 21 -3.61 -9.18 -3.45
C TYR A 21 -4.45 -10.24 -4.17
N ARG A 22 -5.72 -9.93 -4.46
CA ARG A 22 -6.57 -10.80 -5.29
C ARG A 22 -5.98 -11.01 -6.68
N LEU A 23 -5.52 -9.95 -7.33
CA LEU A 23 -4.94 -10.04 -8.67
C LEU A 23 -3.66 -10.90 -8.67
N CYS A 24 -2.77 -10.70 -7.69
CA CYS A 24 -1.59 -11.53 -7.50
C CYS A 24 -1.93 -13.00 -7.24
N ALA A 25 -2.96 -13.28 -6.42
CA ALA A 25 -3.39 -14.65 -6.16
C ALA A 25 -3.94 -15.34 -7.41
N TYR A 26 -4.69 -14.64 -8.27
CA TYR A 26 -5.12 -15.21 -9.55
C TYR A 26 -3.94 -15.47 -10.49
N ALA A 27 -3.03 -14.50 -10.63
CA ALA A 27 -1.85 -14.65 -11.48
C ALA A 27 -0.99 -15.83 -11.02
N ALA A 28 -0.67 -15.91 -9.72
CA ALA A 28 0.09 -17.02 -9.15
C ALA A 28 -0.67 -18.35 -9.30
N GLY A 29 -1.98 -18.35 -9.08
CA GLY A 29 -2.85 -19.53 -9.21
C GLY A 29 -2.92 -20.11 -10.62
N LEU A 30 -2.67 -19.32 -11.66
CA LEU A 30 -2.62 -19.78 -13.05
C LEU A 30 -1.21 -20.14 -13.52
N ILE A 31 -0.20 -19.37 -13.10
CA ILE A 31 1.19 -19.53 -13.54
C ILE A 31 1.84 -20.75 -12.88
N LEU A 32 1.64 -20.97 -11.58
CA LEU A 32 2.25 -22.09 -10.86
C LEU A 32 1.88 -23.47 -11.45
N PRO A 33 0.59 -23.78 -11.70
CA PRO A 33 0.20 -25.02 -12.38
C PRO A 33 0.83 -25.19 -13.76
N LEU A 34 1.00 -24.09 -14.51
CA LEU A 34 1.59 -24.13 -15.84
C LEU A 34 3.08 -24.52 -15.77
N ILE A 35 3.83 -23.99 -14.80
CA ILE A 35 5.22 -24.38 -14.54
C ILE A 35 5.33 -25.86 -14.12
N ILE A 36 4.39 -26.33 -13.29
CA ILE A 36 4.36 -27.73 -12.84
C ILE A 36 4.10 -28.67 -14.02
N ILE A 37 3.14 -28.36 -14.89
CA ILE A 37 2.77 -29.24 -16.00
C ILE A 37 3.80 -29.22 -17.11
N THR A 38 4.40 -28.06 -17.39
CA THR A 38 5.50 -27.97 -18.36
C THR A 38 6.74 -28.72 -17.89
N SER A 39 7.05 -28.70 -16.59
CA SER A 39 8.18 -29.46 -16.04
C SER A 39 7.93 -30.97 -16.02
N VAL A 40 6.76 -31.42 -15.55
CA VAL A 40 6.37 -32.85 -15.59
C VAL A 40 6.26 -33.34 -17.03
N GLY A 41 5.72 -32.53 -17.93
CA GLY A 41 5.59 -32.85 -19.35
C GLY A 41 6.92 -33.24 -19.99
N LYS A 42 8.05 -32.65 -19.59
CA LYS A 42 9.39 -33.00 -20.11
C LYS A 42 9.86 -34.41 -19.71
N LEU A 43 9.28 -35.00 -18.68
CA LEU A 43 9.64 -36.32 -18.15
C LEU A 43 8.74 -37.45 -18.67
N VAL A 44 7.60 -37.10 -19.28
CA VAL A 44 6.58 -38.07 -19.72
C VAL A 44 6.75 -38.37 -21.21
N PRO A 45 6.77 -39.65 -21.62
CA PRO A 45 6.85 -40.05 -23.03
C PRO A 45 5.66 -39.52 -23.83
N ASP A 46 5.85 -39.33 -25.13
CA ASP A 46 4.82 -38.77 -26.00
C ASP A 46 3.72 -39.79 -26.31
N PHE A 47 2.47 -39.39 -26.17
CA PHE A 47 1.30 -40.22 -26.49
C PHE A 47 0.11 -39.32 -26.93
N PRO A 48 -0.82 -39.82 -27.76
CA PRO A 48 -1.80 -38.98 -28.45
C PRO A 48 -2.76 -38.21 -27.52
N ALA A 49 -2.98 -38.68 -26.30
CA ALA A 49 -3.82 -38.00 -25.31
C ALA A 49 -3.06 -37.04 -24.38
N ARG A 50 -1.75 -36.86 -24.54
CA ARG A 50 -0.88 -36.08 -23.61
C ARG A 50 -1.36 -34.64 -23.43
N HIS A 51 -1.75 -33.98 -24.52
CA HIS A 51 -2.22 -32.59 -24.46
C HIS A 51 -3.58 -32.46 -23.76
N ALA A 52 -4.52 -33.37 -24.02
CA ALA A 52 -5.83 -33.38 -23.37
C ALA A 52 -5.71 -33.64 -21.86
N ILE A 53 -4.90 -34.63 -21.47
CA ILE A 53 -4.64 -34.94 -20.05
C ILE A 53 -3.91 -33.77 -19.37
N GLY A 54 -2.93 -33.16 -20.04
CA GLY A 54 -2.21 -31.99 -19.55
C GLY A 54 -3.14 -30.80 -19.29
N LEU A 55 -4.10 -30.54 -20.17
CA LEU A 55 -5.07 -29.45 -20.01
C LEU A 55 -6.02 -29.72 -18.83
N ILE A 56 -6.54 -30.94 -18.70
CA ILE A 56 -7.40 -31.34 -17.56
C ILE A 56 -6.63 -31.20 -16.24
N ALA A 57 -5.39 -31.71 -16.19
CA ALA A 57 -4.52 -31.60 -15.03
C ALA A 57 -4.24 -30.13 -14.67
N TRP A 58 -4.06 -29.27 -15.68
CA TRP A 58 -3.83 -27.84 -15.49
C TRP A 58 -5.05 -27.16 -14.87
N CYS A 59 -6.24 -27.43 -15.40
CA CYS A 59 -7.48 -26.89 -14.85
C CYS A 59 -7.69 -27.31 -13.39
N LEU A 60 -7.44 -28.58 -13.05
CA LEU A 60 -7.59 -29.07 -11.67
C LEU A 60 -6.58 -28.45 -10.72
N LEU A 61 -5.31 -28.36 -11.11
CA LEU A 61 -4.26 -27.72 -10.30
C LEU A 61 -4.52 -26.22 -10.14
N ALA A 62 -4.92 -25.53 -11.20
CA ALA A 62 -5.25 -24.11 -11.14
C ALA A 62 -6.44 -23.83 -10.22
N ALA A 63 -7.52 -24.61 -10.33
CA ALA A 63 -8.65 -24.51 -9.41
C ALA A 63 -8.21 -24.73 -7.95
N GLY A 64 -7.40 -25.77 -7.69
CA GLY A 64 -6.85 -26.05 -6.36
C GLY A 64 -5.99 -24.89 -5.82
N CYS A 65 -5.05 -24.39 -6.62
CA CYS A 65 -4.19 -23.27 -6.26
C CYS A 65 -5.00 -22.01 -5.95
N ILE A 66 -5.98 -21.66 -6.79
CA ILE A 66 -6.84 -20.49 -6.57
C ILE A 66 -7.63 -20.64 -5.26
N VAL A 67 -8.18 -21.83 -4.97
CA VAL A 67 -8.91 -22.08 -3.72
C VAL A 67 -8.00 -21.92 -2.51
N VAL A 68 -6.79 -22.49 -2.54
CA VAL A 68 -5.82 -22.38 -1.45
C VAL A 68 -5.38 -20.92 -1.26
N LEU A 69 -5.05 -20.21 -2.34
CA LEU A 69 -4.63 -18.80 -2.28
C LEU A 69 -5.76 -17.90 -1.77
N ARG A 70 -7.01 -18.10 -2.22
CA ARG A 70 -8.16 -17.38 -1.69
C ARG A 70 -8.36 -17.64 -0.19
N ARG A 71 -8.19 -18.88 0.26
CA ARG A 71 -8.29 -19.23 1.69
C ARG A 71 -7.17 -18.60 2.52
N MET A 72 -5.98 -18.43 1.94
CA MET A 72 -4.89 -17.70 2.60
C MET A 72 -5.20 -16.21 2.65
N LEU A 73 -5.70 -15.62 1.56
CA LEU A 73 -6.13 -14.22 1.52
C LEU A 73 -7.27 -13.94 2.51
N SER A 74 -8.22 -14.85 2.69
CA SER A 74 -9.31 -14.65 3.65
C SER A 74 -8.86 -14.63 5.12
N ARG A 75 -7.61 -15.00 5.41
CA ARG A 75 -7.01 -14.87 6.75
C ARG A 75 -6.33 -13.52 6.97
N MET A 76 -6.12 -12.73 5.91
CA MET A 76 -5.62 -11.37 6.04
C MET A 76 -6.76 -10.44 6.43
N ASP A 77 -6.54 -9.66 7.47
CA ASP A 77 -7.49 -8.64 7.91
C ASP A 77 -7.24 -7.33 7.13
N PHE A 78 -7.97 -7.18 6.02
CA PHE A 78 -7.96 -5.96 5.20
C PHE A 78 -8.80 -4.83 5.81
N GLU A 79 -9.59 -5.12 6.85
CA GLU A 79 -10.40 -4.10 7.51
C GLU A 79 -9.57 -3.27 8.50
N LYS A 80 -8.42 -3.79 8.92
CA LYS A 80 -7.49 -3.10 9.79
C LYS A 80 -6.96 -1.81 9.14
N PRO A 81 -6.98 -0.66 9.85
CA PRO A 81 -6.41 0.56 9.33
C PRO A 81 -4.89 0.44 9.19
N VAL A 82 -4.37 0.94 8.08
CA VAL A 82 -2.94 1.02 7.76
C VAL A 82 -2.39 2.40 8.08
N VAL A 83 -3.20 3.44 7.90
CA VAL A 83 -2.86 4.82 8.20
C VAL A 83 -4.00 5.44 8.99
N ILE A 84 -3.69 6.05 10.12
CA ILE A 84 -4.64 6.81 10.93
C ILE A 84 -4.12 8.23 11.01
N ILE A 85 -4.92 9.20 10.59
CA ILE A 85 -4.64 10.62 10.72
C ILE A 85 -5.60 11.18 11.77
N ASP A 86 -5.04 11.71 12.84
CA ASP A 86 -5.77 12.35 13.93
C ASP A 86 -5.23 13.77 14.17
N ALA A 87 -5.91 14.57 14.99
CA ALA A 87 -5.46 15.92 15.35
C ALA A 87 -4.09 15.94 16.06
N ASN A 88 -3.72 14.85 16.75
CA ASN A 88 -2.48 14.78 17.53
C ASN A 88 -1.30 14.15 16.77
N SER A 89 -1.58 13.22 15.86
CA SER A 89 -0.55 12.43 15.21
C SER A 89 -1.01 11.81 13.90
N VAL A 90 -0.03 11.41 13.08
CA VAL A 90 -0.20 10.42 12.03
C VAL A 90 0.39 9.08 12.49
N THR A 91 -0.39 8.01 12.41
CA THR A 91 0.02 6.66 12.80
C THR A 91 0.03 5.74 11.60
N PHE A 92 1.16 5.07 11.38
CA PHE A 92 1.35 4.05 10.35
C PHE A 92 1.37 2.68 11.01
N LEU A 93 0.50 1.78 10.57
CA LEU A 93 0.30 0.43 11.13
C LEU A 93 0.81 -0.69 10.20
N GLN A 94 1.77 -0.37 9.32
CA GLN A 94 2.57 -1.35 8.57
C GLN A 94 3.59 -2.05 9.50
N PRO A 95 4.40 -3.08 9.12
CA PRO A 95 4.84 -4.15 10.02
C PRO A 95 5.64 -3.71 11.27
N ARG A 96 6.07 -2.46 11.35
CA ARG A 96 6.37 -1.78 12.62
C ARG A 96 5.45 -0.56 12.76
N ALA A 97 4.55 -0.61 13.73
CA ALA A 97 3.70 0.51 14.06
C ALA A 97 4.57 1.73 14.43
N LYS A 98 4.36 2.85 13.74
CA LYS A 98 5.03 4.13 14.01
C LYS A 98 3.99 5.21 14.18
N MET A 99 3.98 5.83 15.36
CA MET A 99 3.16 7.00 15.65
C MET A 99 4.07 8.23 15.56
N LEU A 100 3.71 9.18 14.71
CA LEU A 100 4.42 10.44 14.53
C LEU A 100 3.52 11.58 15.00
N LEU A 101 3.91 12.23 16.09
CA LEU A 101 3.26 13.45 16.57
C LEU A 101 3.48 14.58 15.58
N TRP A 102 2.45 15.38 15.31
CA TRP A 102 2.59 16.50 14.37
C TRP A 102 3.66 17.50 14.79
N SER A 103 3.78 17.75 16.10
CA SER A 103 4.80 18.62 16.68
C SER A 103 6.22 18.16 16.41
N ALA A 104 6.45 16.85 16.22
CA ALA A 104 7.78 16.29 15.98
C ALA A 104 8.17 16.31 14.49
N ILE A 105 7.22 16.56 13.59
CA ILE A 105 7.43 16.55 12.14
C ILE A 105 7.81 17.96 11.71
N SER A 106 9.04 18.14 11.22
CA SER A 106 9.50 19.42 10.68
C SER A 106 9.06 19.62 9.23
N LYS A 107 9.18 18.57 8.39
CA LYS A 107 8.84 18.62 6.96
C LYS A 107 8.26 17.30 6.49
N ILE A 108 7.32 17.38 5.55
CA ILE A 108 6.74 16.22 4.86
C ILE A 108 7.11 16.34 3.38
N ARG A 109 7.75 15.31 2.83
CA ARG A 109 8.08 15.22 1.40
C ARG A 109 7.39 14.02 0.78
N PHE A 110 7.09 14.13 -0.51
CA PHE A 110 6.51 13.07 -1.30
C PHE A 110 7.45 12.76 -2.47
N ARG A 111 7.93 11.52 -2.53
CA ARG A 111 8.82 11.03 -3.59
C ARG A 111 8.08 9.97 -4.40
N GLU A 112 8.12 10.14 -5.72
CA GLU A 112 7.74 9.10 -6.66
C GLU A 112 9.01 8.52 -7.28
N SER A 113 9.16 7.20 -7.24
CA SER A 113 10.35 6.53 -7.77
C SER A 113 10.01 5.30 -8.63
N GLY A 114 11.00 4.87 -9.41
CA GLY A 114 10.90 3.76 -10.37
C GLY A 114 10.52 4.19 -11.79
N GLN A 115 10.77 3.31 -12.76
CA GLN A 115 10.60 3.56 -14.20
C GLN A 115 9.18 3.97 -14.61
N TYR A 116 8.18 3.72 -13.75
CA TYR A 116 6.77 4.08 -13.96
C TYR A 116 6.18 4.91 -12.80
N ARG A 117 7.02 5.48 -11.92
CA ARG A 117 6.57 6.25 -10.74
C ARG A 117 5.55 5.50 -9.87
N THR A 118 5.68 4.17 -9.84
CA THR A 118 4.77 3.27 -9.13
C THR A 118 5.03 3.25 -7.63
N VAL A 119 6.27 3.53 -7.22
CA VAL A 119 6.65 3.57 -5.80
C VAL A 119 6.40 4.97 -5.29
N LYS A 120 5.52 5.08 -4.29
CA LYS A 120 5.10 6.35 -3.70
C LYS A 120 5.50 6.37 -2.24
N THR A 121 6.54 7.14 -1.95
CA THR A 121 7.17 7.21 -0.63
C THR A 121 6.92 8.56 0.01
N PHE A 122 6.41 8.53 1.22
CA PHE A 122 6.28 9.67 2.12
C PHE A 122 7.51 9.71 2.99
N VAL A 123 8.19 10.85 3.02
CA VAL A 123 9.37 11.06 3.86
C VAL A 123 9.02 12.12 4.89
N PHE A 124 9.02 11.73 6.16
CA PHE A 124 8.80 12.60 7.30
C PHE A 124 10.15 12.96 7.90
N GLU A 125 10.51 14.22 7.80
CA GLU A 125 11.67 14.79 8.47
C GLU A 125 11.24 15.20 9.87
N LEU A 126 11.93 14.69 10.88
CA LEU A 126 11.68 15.00 12.29
C LEU A 126 12.57 16.15 12.75
N GLU A 127 12.18 16.84 13.83
CA GLU A 127 12.97 17.96 14.39
C GLU A 127 14.40 17.56 14.80
N ASN A 128 14.61 16.29 15.15
CA ASN A 128 15.93 15.75 15.49
C ASN A 128 16.81 15.44 14.25
N GLY A 129 16.35 15.81 13.04
CA GLY A 129 17.05 15.55 11.77
C GLY A 129 16.93 14.10 11.27
N SER A 130 16.15 13.24 11.93
CA SER A 130 15.91 11.88 11.45
C SER A 130 14.81 11.86 10.40
N GLU A 131 14.97 11.00 9.39
CA GLU A 131 13.97 10.78 8.35
C GLU A 131 13.25 9.45 8.58
N ILE A 132 11.92 9.49 8.48
CA ILE A 132 11.06 8.31 8.51
C ILE A 132 10.38 8.18 7.17
N GLU A 133 10.71 7.10 6.47
CA GLU A 133 10.07 6.76 5.22
C GLU A 133 8.86 5.85 5.44
N PHE A 134 7.80 6.14 4.69
CA PHE A 134 6.59 5.33 4.64
C PHE A 134 6.21 5.10 3.17
N GLN A 135 6.05 3.83 2.79
CA GLN A 135 5.58 3.49 1.45
C GLN A 135 4.06 3.34 1.46
N SER A 136 3.40 4.19 0.68
CA SER A 136 1.96 4.14 0.45
C SER A 136 1.65 3.06 -0.56
N ASN A 137 1.68 1.81 -0.11
CA ASN A 137 1.25 0.69 -0.93
C ASN A 137 -0.28 0.59 -0.82
N TRP A 138 -0.95 0.79 -1.96
CA TRP A 138 -2.36 0.46 -2.25
C TRP A 138 -3.36 0.64 -1.09
N MET A 139 -3.77 1.89 -0.81
CA MET A 139 -4.87 2.19 0.12
C MET A 139 -6.22 2.22 -0.59
N VAL A 140 -7.29 1.86 0.12
CA VAL A 140 -8.66 1.94 -0.40
C VAL A 140 -9.16 3.38 -0.40
N GLY A 141 -9.76 3.81 -1.51
CA GLY A 141 -10.56 5.04 -1.55
C GLY A 141 -9.77 6.35 -1.56
N ILE A 142 -8.43 6.30 -1.49
CA ILE A 142 -7.59 7.51 -1.57
C ILE A 142 -6.34 7.26 -2.41
N SER A 143 -6.00 8.22 -3.27
CA SER A 143 -4.72 8.22 -3.95
C SER A 143 -3.61 8.72 -3.02
N ALA A 144 -2.37 8.25 -3.21
CA ALA A 144 -1.23 8.76 -2.44
C ALA A 144 -1.09 10.30 -2.52
N ARG A 145 -1.42 10.90 -3.67
CA ARG A 145 -1.38 12.37 -3.82
C ARG A 145 -2.43 13.06 -2.95
N GLN A 146 -3.66 12.54 -2.90
CA GLN A 146 -4.68 13.04 -2.00
C GLN A 146 -4.31 12.85 -0.53
N LEU A 147 -3.69 11.72 -0.18
CA LEU A 147 -3.17 11.49 1.16
C LEU A 147 -2.10 12.54 1.51
N PHE A 148 -1.18 12.84 0.59
CA PHE A 148 -0.15 13.86 0.80
C PHE A 148 -0.75 15.25 1.05
N GLU A 149 -1.71 15.68 0.23
CA GLU A 149 -2.39 16.95 0.47
C GLU A 149 -3.11 16.98 1.81
N MET A 150 -3.76 15.88 2.21
CA MET A 150 -4.39 15.77 3.52
C MET A 150 -3.37 15.89 4.66
N LEU A 151 -2.24 15.17 4.57
CA LEU A 151 -1.16 15.26 5.55
C LEU A 151 -0.61 16.68 5.66
N ARG A 152 -0.45 17.40 4.55
CA ARG A 152 -0.03 18.82 4.54
C ARG A 152 -1.03 19.72 5.25
N VAL A 153 -2.33 19.50 5.03
CA VAL A 153 -3.39 20.31 5.67
C VAL A 153 -3.39 20.09 7.18
N TYR A 154 -3.23 18.85 7.66
CA TYR A 154 -3.11 18.54 9.08
C TYR A 154 -1.81 19.10 9.68
N HIS A 155 -0.68 18.92 9.01
CA HIS A 155 0.61 19.45 9.46
C HIS A 155 0.62 20.97 9.54
N ARG A 156 -0.01 21.67 8.59
CA ARG A 156 -0.14 23.14 8.65
C ARG A 156 -0.94 23.62 9.86
N LYS A 157 -1.90 22.81 10.34
CA LYS A 157 -2.75 23.16 11.50
C LYS A 157 -2.14 22.75 12.84
N TYR A 158 -1.55 21.56 12.91
CA TYR A 158 -1.12 20.92 14.16
C TYR A 158 0.40 20.76 14.29
N GLY A 159 1.14 20.99 13.22
CA GLY A 159 2.60 20.93 13.20
C GLY A 159 3.26 22.19 13.76
N PRO A 160 4.60 22.15 13.92
CA PRO A 160 5.36 23.30 14.36
C PRO A 160 5.22 24.46 13.36
N PRO A 161 5.23 25.73 13.82
CA PRO A 161 5.14 26.87 12.94
C PRO A 161 6.34 26.89 11.99
N VAL A 162 6.06 26.81 10.69
CA VAL A 162 7.11 26.88 9.66
C VAL A 162 7.70 28.29 9.72
N PRO A 163 9.01 28.47 10.00
CA PRO A 163 9.63 29.77 9.93
C PRO A 163 9.50 30.28 8.49
N VAL A 164 8.90 31.46 8.33
CA VAL A 164 8.79 32.14 7.03
C VAL A 164 10.20 32.59 6.63
N VAL A 165 10.95 31.70 6.00
CA VAL A 165 12.22 32.05 5.38
C VAL A 165 11.89 32.73 4.04
N PRO A 166 12.27 34.01 3.83
CA PRO A 166 12.03 34.67 2.55
C PRO A 166 12.83 33.94 1.46
N GLY A 167 12.13 33.30 0.53
CA GLY A 167 12.74 32.58 -0.60
C GLY A 167 12.70 31.05 -0.54
N TYR A 168 12.02 30.43 0.45
CA TYR A 168 11.86 28.98 0.50
C TYR A 168 10.49 28.53 -0.03
N ASP A 169 10.45 28.10 -1.29
CA ASP A 169 9.26 27.50 -1.88
C ASP A 169 9.20 26.02 -1.46
N SER A 170 8.31 25.67 -0.53
CA SER A 170 8.14 24.30 0.00
C SER A 170 7.65 23.27 -1.05
N SER A 171 7.53 23.68 -2.31
CA SER A 171 7.18 22.87 -3.47
C SER A 171 8.42 22.44 -4.26
N GLU A 172 9.45 21.89 -3.60
CA GLU A 172 10.46 21.10 -4.31
C GLU A 172 9.83 19.78 -4.77
N TRP A 173 9.11 19.88 -5.89
CA TRP A 173 8.82 18.78 -6.78
C TRP A 173 10.11 18.50 -7.56
N THR A 174 10.88 17.49 -7.13
CA THR A 174 11.97 16.93 -7.94
C THR A 174 11.39 15.82 -8.81
N GLY A 175 10.65 16.21 -9.84
CA GLY A 175 10.31 15.31 -10.94
C GLY A 175 11.23 15.61 -12.11
N GLU A 176 12.33 14.88 -12.21
CA GLU A 176 12.96 14.63 -13.51
C GLU A 176 12.27 13.41 -14.18
#